data_AF-A0A7R9VSV6-F1
#
_entry.id   AF-A0A7R9VSV6-F1
#
_cell.length_a   1.000
_cell.length_b   1.000
_cell.length_c   1.000
_cell.angle_alpha   90.00
_cell.angle_beta   90.00
_cell.angle_gamma   90.00
#
_symmetry.space_group_name_H-M   'P 1'
#
loop_
_entity.id
_entity.type
_entity.pdbx_description
1 polymer ?
#
loop_
_entity_poly.entity_id
_entity_poly.type
_entity_poly.pdbx_seq_one_letter_code
_entity_poly.pdbx_strand_id
1 'polypeptide(L)'
;MIGLTPAYVRKSLPVPFSCWIRLLLSGLVFSLVGLILHVAGAHPVKSGIAVVAALIVRKYRRRRARRALLKSLVNDMVEAAYDMLADCDDSEGFAALHLRDELTHLMHPSDPGRRKYLSEKVWPGVVLEIRRDNRIRKSTREVGGKRLEWWEWISRAGKMNRRNRGVLSPILTKKNN
;
A
#
# COMPACT_ATOMS: atom_id res chain seq x y z
N MET A 1 54.60 24.73 49.41
CA MET A 1 54.93 23.72 48.37
C MET A 1 53.81 22.70 48.33
N ILE A 2 52.95 22.78 47.31
CA ILE A 2 51.84 21.85 47.09
C ILE A 2 52.37 20.79 46.12
N GLY A 3 52.60 19.57 46.62
CA GLY A 3 53.04 18.44 45.82
C GLY A 3 51.90 17.90 44.98
N LEU A 4 51.90 18.22 43.68
CA LEU A 4 51.09 17.52 42.67
C LEU A 4 51.69 16.11 42.51
N THR A 5 51.14 15.13 43.23
CA THR A 5 51.49 13.72 43.06
C THR A 5 51.25 13.26 41.63
N PRO A 6 52.23 12.64 40.95
CA PRO A 6 52.11 12.14 39.58
C PRO A 6 51.41 10.77 39.55
N ALA A 7 50.31 10.62 40.30
CA ALA A 7 49.44 9.45 40.18
C ALA A 7 48.55 9.63 38.94
N TYR A 8 49.16 9.61 37.76
CA TYR A 8 48.43 9.59 36.48
C TYR A 8 47.78 8.21 36.35
N VAL A 9 46.58 8.07 36.93
CA VAL A 9 45.76 6.87 36.75
C VAL A 9 45.34 6.84 35.29
N ARG A 10 46.03 6.02 34.49
CA ARG A 10 45.74 5.77 33.08
C ARG A 10 44.42 5.01 32.98
N LYS A 11 43.30 5.74 33.09
CA LYS A 11 41.96 5.17 32.92
C LYS A 11 41.71 5.00 31.43
N SER A 12 42.02 3.80 30.90
CA SER A 12 41.50 3.37 29.62
C SER A 12 40.01 3.06 29.78
N LEU A 13 39.14 3.99 29.38
CA LEU A 13 37.72 3.68 29.26
C LEU A 13 37.56 2.72 28.07
N PRO A 14 37.05 1.48 28.28
CA PRO A 14 36.80 0.55 27.19
C PRO A 14 35.64 1.08 26.36
N VAL A 15 35.96 1.86 25.33
CA VAL A 15 34.94 2.39 24.42
C VAL A 15 34.47 1.22 23.56
N PRO A 16 33.16 0.88 23.54
CA PRO A 16 32.66 -0.22 22.74
C PRO A 16 32.89 0.06 21.24
N PHE A 17 33.18 -0.98 20.47
CA PHE A 17 33.45 -0.89 19.02
C PHE A 17 32.32 -0.19 18.23
N SER A 18 31.08 -0.28 18.72
CA SER A 18 29.91 0.43 18.17
C SER A 18 30.06 1.95 18.19
N CYS A 19 30.76 2.50 19.19
CA CYS A 19 31.01 3.93 19.29
C CYS A 19 31.98 4.40 18.20
N TRP A 20 33.06 3.65 17.97
CA TRP A 20 34.02 3.90 16.89
C TRP A 20 33.37 3.85 15.51
N ILE A 21 32.53 2.84 15.25
CA ILE A 21 31.79 2.76 13.98
C ILE A 21 30.91 3.99 13.79
N ARG A 22 30.15 4.42 14.80
CA ARG A 22 29.28 5.60 14.68
C ARG A 22 30.07 6.88 14.40
N LEU A 23 31.23 7.03 15.01
CA LEU A 23 32.09 8.20 14.86
C LEU A 23 32.77 8.23 13.48
N LEU A 24 33.18 7.06 12.96
CA LEU A 24 33.65 6.93 11.59
C LEU A 24 32.52 7.19 10.58
N LEU A 25 31.32 6.65 10.83
CA LEU A 25 30.17 6.84 9.95
C LEU A 25 29.77 8.31 9.89
N SER A 26 29.74 9.00 11.03
CA SER A 26 29.42 10.43 11.07
C SER A 26 30.47 11.26 10.33
N GLY A 27 31.77 11.01 10.56
CA GLY A 27 32.86 11.67 9.85
C GLY A 27 32.79 11.48 8.32
N LEU A 28 32.47 10.26 7.86
CA LEU A 28 32.31 9.95 6.45
C LEU A 28 31.12 10.70 5.84
N VAL A 29 29.98 10.74 6.54
CA VAL A 29 28.81 11.52 6.11
C VAL A 29 29.15 13.01 6.00
N PHE A 30 29.83 13.59 6.99
CA PHE A 30 30.25 15.00 6.94
C PHE A 30 31.21 15.27 5.77
N SER A 31 32.17 14.39 5.52
CA SER A 31 33.10 14.50 4.39
C SER A 31 32.38 14.44 3.04
N LEU A 32 31.44 13.52 2.86
CA LEU A 32 30.62 13.42 1.65
C LEU A 32 29.76 14.67 1.45
N VAL A 33 29.13 15.18 2.51
CA VAL A 33 28.33 16.42 2.43
C VAL A 33 29.21 17.59 2.04
N GLY A 34 30.41 17.71 2.64
CA GLY A 34 31.39 18.74 2.28
C GLY A 34 31.80 18.67 0.80
N LEU A 35 32.09 17.47 0.28
CA LEU A 35 32.40 17.24 -1.13
C LEU A 35 31.23 17.67 -2.04
N ILE A 36 30.00 17.28 -1.69
CA ILE A 36 28.79 17.63 -2.45
C ILE A 36 28.60 19.15 -2.47
N LEU A 37 28.77 19.83 -1.33
CA LEU A 37 28.66 21.29 -1.23
C LEU A 37 29.75 22.00 -2.02
N HIS A 38 30.98 21.48 -1.99
CA HIS A 38 32.08 22.06 -2.75
C HIS A 38 31.88 21.93 -4.26
N VAL A 39 31.46 20.76 -4.73
CA VAL A 39 31.10 20.52 -6.14
C VAL A 39 29.88 21.35 -6.56
N ALA A 40 28.89 21.50 -5.68
CA ALA A 40 27.74 22.36 -5.92
C ALA A 40 28.14 23.84 -6.04
N GLY A 41 29.09 24.30 -5.21
CA GLY A 41 29.65 25.65 -5.29
C GLY A 41 30.47 25.89 -6.57
N ALA A 42 31.25 24.89 -7.03
CA ALA A 42 32.03 24.97 -8.26
C ALA A 42 31.15 25.05 -9.52
N HIS A 43 29.98 24.38 -9.51
CA HIS A 43 29.07 24.32 -10.66
C HIS A 43 27.60 24.47 -10.23
N PRO A 44 27.14 25.68 -9.88
CA PRO A 44 25.80 25.91 -9.33
C PRO A 44 24.68 25.57 -10.33
N VAL A 45 24.89 25.84 -11.62
CA VAL A 45 23.87 25.57 -12.66
C VAL A 45 23.70 24.06 -12.88
N LYS A 46 24.80 23.31 -13.06
CA LYS A 46 24.75 21.86 -13.32
C LYS A 46 24.18 21.09 -12.12
N SER A 47 24.60 21.46 -10.91
CA SER A 47 24.09 20.86 -9.67
C SER A 47 22.60 21.16 -9.47
N GLY A 48 22.16 22.39 -9.75
CA GLY A 48 20.73 22.75 -9.74
C GLY A 48 19.89 21.90 -10.71
N ILE A 49 20.32 21.74 -11.96
CA ILE A 49 19.65 20.88 -12.95
C ILE A 49 19.56 19.43 -12.46
N ALA A 50 20.65 18.89 -11.91
CA ALA A 50 20.68 17.53 -11.40
C ALA A 50 19.69 17.33 -10.23
N VAL A 51 19.60 18.29 -9.31
CA VAL A 51 18.64 18.25 -8.20
C VAL A 51 17.20 18.29 -8.70
N VAL A 52 16.88 19.20 -9.63
CA VAL A 52 15.54 19.29 -10.23
C VAL A 52 15.17 17.98 -10.94
N ALA A 53 16.07 17.43 -11.74
CA ALA A 53 15.87 16.14 -12.41
C ALA A 53 15.63 15.00 -11.40
N ALA A 54 16.43 14.94 -10.32
CA ALA A 54 16.25 13.96 -9.26
C ALA A 54 14.90 14.09 -8.55
N LEU A 55 14.43 15.31 -8.30
CA LEU A 55 13.11 15.57 -7.72
C LEU A 55 11.97 15.13 -8.65
N ILE A 56 12.08 15.41 -9.95
CA ILE A 56 11.12 14.95 -10.98
C ILE A 56 11.07 13.42 -11.01
N VAL A 57 12.23 12.76 -11.10
CA VAL A 57 12.32 11.29 -11.10
C VAL A 57 11.73 10.70 -9.82
N ARG A 58 12.06 11.26 -8.64
CA ARG A 58 11.49 10.83 -7.34
C ARG A 58 9.97 10.99 -7.31
N LYS A 59 9.43 12.11 -7.80
CA LYS A 59 7.99 12.36 -7.88
C LYS A 59 7.31 11.36 -8.81
N TYR A 60 7.91 11.08 -9.97
CA TYR A 60 7.40 10.11 -10.94
C TYR A 60 7.40 8.69 -10.36
N ARG A 61 8.53 8.25 -9.77
CA ARG A 61 8.64 6.93 -9.11
C ARG A 61 7.60 6.76 -8.00
N ARG A 62 7.41 7.77 -7.15
CA ARG A 62 6.37 7.76 -6.11
C ARG A 62 4.96 7.65 -6.69
N ARG A 63 4.66 8.40 -7.77
CA ARG A 63 3.36 8.30 -8.46
C ARG A 63 3.14 6.91 -9.06
N ARG A 64 4.16 6.33 -9.70
CA ARG A 64 4.11 4.97 -10.27
C ARG A 64 3.88 3.92 -9.19
N ALA A 65 4.61 3.99 -8.07
CA ALA A 65 4.43 3.08 -6.94
C ALA A 65 3.02 3.18 -6.34
N ARG A 66 2.49 4.39 -6.14
CA ARG A 66 1.12 4.60 -5.66
C ARG A 66 0.07 4.04 -6.62
N ARG A 67 0.25 4.22 -7.94
CA ARG A 67 -0.65 3.66 -8.96
C ARG A 67 -0.59 2.13 -8.98
N ALA A 68 0.60 1.55 -8.86
CA ALA A 68 0.78 0.10 -8.80
C ALA A 68 0.07 -0.48 -7.56
N LEU A 69 0.24 0.15 -6.40
CA LEU A 69 -0.44 -0.25 -5.16
C LEU A 69 -1.97 -0.10 -5.28
N LEU A 70 -2.45 1.00 -5.86
CA LEU A 70 -3.89 1.18 -6.06
C LEU A 70 -4.44 0.09 -7.00
N LYS A 71 -3.72 -0.21 -8.08
CA LYS A 71 -4.12 -1.26 -9.03
C LYS A 71 -4.15 -2.64 -8.38
N SER A 72 -3.18 -2.98 -7.52
CA SER A 72 -3.21 -4.26 -6.81
C SER A 72 -4.41 -4.33 -5.88
N LEU A 73 -4.69 -3.27 -5.10
CA LEU A 73 -5.87 -3.23 -4.23
C LEU A 73 -7.19 -3.32 -5.01
N VAL A 74 -7.28 -2.69 -6.18
CA VAL A 74 -8.46 -2.83 -7.06
C VAL A 74 -8.59 -4.28 -7.50
N ASN A 75 -7.51 -4.92 -7.96
CA ASN A 75 -7.56 -6.32 -8.38
C ASN A 75 -7.98 -7.25 -7.25
N ASP A 76 -7.43 -7.07 -6.04
CA ASP A 76 -7.77 -7.84 -4.85
C ASP A 76 -9.25 -7.69 -4.49
N MET A 77 -9.78 -6.45 -4.51
CA MET A 77 -11.20 -6.19 -4.27
C MET A 77 -12.11 -6.74 -5.36
N VAL A 78 -11.69 -6.67 -6.64
CA VAL A 78 -12.44 -7.24 -7.77
C VAL A 78 -12.52 -8.76 -7.64
N GLU A 79 -11.41 -9.41 -7.29
CA GLU A 79 -11.37 -10.85 -7.09
C GLU A 79 -12.31 -11.29 -5.95
N ALA A 80 -12.23 -10.61 -4.80
CA ALA A 80 -13.13 -10.86 -3.68
C ALA A 80 -14.60 -10.57 -4.02
N ALA A 81 -14.89 -9.51 -4.78
CA ALA A 81 -16.24 -9.22 -5.25
C ALA A 81 -16.79 -10.32 -6.16
N TYR A 82 -15.94 -10.87 -7.05
CA TYR A 82 -16.32 -11.98 -7.91
C TYR A 82 -16.54 -13.27 -7.13
N ASP A 83 -15.74 -13.54 -6.09
CA ASP A 83 -15.94 -14.70 -5.23
C ASP A 83 -17.29 -14.60 -4.51
N MET A 84 -17.59 -13.46 -3.87
CA MET A 84 -18.89 -13.24 -3.22
C MET A 84 -20.08 -13.33 -4.18
N LEU A 85 -19.97 -12.75 -5.38
CA LEU A 85 -21.04 -12.81 -6.38
C LEU A 85 -21.22 -14.21 -6.97
N ALA A 86 -20.14 -14.99 -7.09
CA ALA A 86 -20.20 -16.36 -7.60
C ALA A 86 -20.77 -17.33 -6.54
N ASP A 87 -20.54 -17.08 -5.26
CA ASP A 87 -21.03 -17.92 -4.17
C ASP A 87 -22.53 -17.74 -3.89
N CYS A 88 -23.13 -16.61 -4.30
CA CYS A 88 -24.59 -16.44 -4.26
C CYS A 88 -25.32 -17.43 -5.16
N ASP A 89 -26.49 -17.89 -4.73
CA ASP A 89 -27.38 -18.72 -5.53
C ASP A 89 -27.81 -18.02 -6.83
N ASP A 90 -28.15 -18.80 -7.86
CA ASP A 90 -28.32 -18.33 -9.26
C ASP A 90 -29.36 -17.20 -9.45
N SER A 91 -30.17 -16.90 -8.43
CA SER A 91 -31.16 -15.82 -8.41
C SER A 91 -30.88 -14.72 -7.38
N GLU A 92 -29.92 -14.92 -6.49
CA GLU A 92 -29.55 -13.97 -5.46
C GLU A 92 -28.37 -13.12 -5.96
N GLY A 93 -28.57 -11.80 -5.99
CA GLY A 93 -27.52 -10.85 -6.29
C GLY A 93 -27.26 -9.95 -5.10
N PHE A 94 -26.43 -8.95 -5.30
CA PHE A 94 -26.17 -7.94 -4.29
C PHE A 94 -26.46 -6.53 -4.81
N ALA A 95 -26.99 -5.68 -3.93
CA ALA A 95 -26.91 -4.25 -4.15
C ALA A 95 -25.43 -3.85 -4.14
N ALA A 96 -24.98 -3.11 -5.15
CA ALA A 96 -23.56 -2.73 -5.30
C ALA A 96 -23.02 -2.00 -4.06
N LEU A 97 -23.88 -1.20 -3.39
CA LEU A 97 -23.53 -0.50 -2.16
C LEU A 97 -23.33 -1.46 -0.98
N HIS A 98 -24.17 -2.48 -0.85
CA HIS A 98 -24.04 -3.48 0.21
C HIS A 98 -22.80 -4.35 -0.02
N LEU A 99 -22.57 -4.79 -1.28
CA LEU A 99 -21.37 -5.54 -1.66
C LEU A 99 -20.09 -4.77 -1.31
N ARG A 100 -20.05 -3.46 -1.56
CA ARG A 100 -18.93 -2.60 -1.17
C ARG A 100 -18.71 -2.63 0.34
N ASP A 101 -19.77 -2.40 1.10
CA ASP A 101 -19.66 -2.25 2.56
C ASP A 101 -19.22 -3.58 3.19
N GLU A 102 -19.78 -4.71 2.74
CA GLU A 102 -19.35 -6.06 3.12
C GLU A 102 -17.89 -6.33 2.76
N LEU A 103 -17.47 -6.07 1.51
CA LEU A 103 -16.08 -6.29 1.08
C LEU A 103 -15.08 -5.45 1.87
N THR A 104 -15.38 -4.16 2.09
CA THR A 104 -14.49 -3.30 2.88
C THR A 104 -14.41 -3.77 4.33
N HIS A 105 -15.52 -4.25 4.91
CA HIS A 105 -15.52 -4.84 6.25
C HIS A 105 -14.74 -6.15 6.31
N LEU A 106 -14.90 -7.03 5.32
CA LEU A 106 -14.18 -8.28 5.21
C LEU A 106 -12.65 -8.07 5.16
N MET A 107 -12.19 -7.12 4.34
CA MET A 107 -10.75 -6.81 4.21
C MET A 107 -10.17 -6.14 5.46
N HIS A 108 -10.92 -5.23 6.09
CA HIS A 108 -10.45 -4.42 7.22
C HIS A 108 -11.53 -4.25 8.29
N PRO A 109 -11.84 -5.30 9.08
CA PRO A 109 -12.96 -5.24 10.01
C PRO A 109 -12.73 -4.28 11.18
N SER A 110 -11.48 -4.16 11.63
CA SER A 110 -11.10 -3.36 12.81
C SER A 110 -10.69 -1.92 12.47
N ASP A 111 -10.44 -1.58 11.20
CA ASP A 111 -9.86 -0.29 10.80
C ASP A 111 -10.85 0.54 9.96
N PRO A 112 -11.63 1.46 10.58
CA PRO A 112 -12.59 2.30 9.86
C PRO A 112 -11.92 3.26 8.88
N GLY A 113 -10.68 3.70 9.14
CA GLY A 113 -9.95 4.60 8.26
C GLY A 113 -9.60 3.93 6.94
N ARG A 114 -9.14 2.67 7.00
CA ARG A 114 -8.91 1.87 5.80
C ARG A 114 -10.19 1.53 5.06
N ARG A 115 -11.29 1.22 5.75
CA ARG A 115 -12.59 0.99 5.11
C ARG A 115 -13.05 2.20 4.29
N LYS A 116 -12.96 3.39 4.89
CA LYS A 116 -13.25 4.65 4.20
C LYS A 116 -12.34 4.86 2.98
N TYR A 117 -11.04 4.58 3.12
CA TYR A 117 -10.10 4.66 2.00
C TYR A 117 -10.47 3.70 0.86
N LEU A 118 -10.78 2.43 1.15
CA LEU A 118 -11.21 1.47 0.14
C LEU A 118 -12.50 1.94 -0.56
N SER A 119 -13.49 2.38 0.21
CA SER A 119 -14.78 2.86 -0.32
C SER A 119 -14.65 4.10 -1.21
N GLU A 120 -13.81 5.07 -0.83
CA GLU A 120 -13.69 6.33 -1.59
C GLU A 120 -12.66 6.29 -2.72
N LYS A 121 -11.55 5.56 -2.55
CA LYS A 121 -10.40 5.59 -3.48
C LYS A 121 -10.27 4.35 -4.34
N VAL A 122 -10.61 3.18 -3.81
CA VAL A 122 -10.41 1.90 -4.51
C VAL A 122 -11.69 1.46 -5.23
N TRP A 123 -12.84 1.55 -4.57
CA TRP A 123 -14.13 1.12 -5.10
C TRP A 123 -14.51 1.70 -6.47
N PRO A 124 -14.26 2.98 -6.79
CA PRO A 124 -14.54 3.49 -8.13
C PRO A 124 -13.78 2.73 -9.24
N GLY A 125 -12.56 2.25 -8.96
CA GLY A 125 -11.81 1.40 -9.88
C GLY A 125 -12.42 0.01 -10.03
N VAL A 126 -12.89 -0.57 -8.91
CA VAL A 126 -13.59 -1.86 -8.89
C VAL A 126 -14.87 -1.80 -9.73
N VAL A 127 -15.68 -0.75 -9.56
CA VAL A 127 -16.90 -0.52 -10.35
C VAL A 127 -16.60 -0.45 -11.85
N LEU A 128 -15.52 0.23 -12.24
CA LEU A 128 -15.14 0.32 -13.66
C LEU A 128 -14.79 -1.03 -14.26
N GLU A 129 -14.04 -1.87 -13.53
CA GLU A 129 -13.70 -3.22 -13.98
C GLU A 129 -14.95 -4.13 -14.03
N ILE A 130 -15.80 -4.11 -13.01
CA ILE A 130 -17.04 -4.90 -12.97
C ILE A 130 -18.01 -4.49 -14.08
N ARG A 131 -18.14 -3.18 -14.37
CA ARG A 131 -19.02 -2.71 -15.45
C ARG A 131 -18.59 -3.21 -16.81
N ARG A 132 -17.28 -3.35 -17.06
CA ARG A 132 -16.71 -3.90 -18.28
C ARG A 132 -16.87 -5.42 -18.40
N ASP A 133 -17.13 -6.12 -17.31
CA ASP A 133 -17.22 -7.58 -17.28
C ASP A 133 -18.63 -8.08 -17.61
N ASN A 134 -18.79 -8.83 -18.70
CA ASN A 134 -20.08 -9.37 -19.15
C ASN A 134 -20.60 -10.56 -18.32
N ARG A 135 -19.78 -11.12 -17.41
CA ARG A 135 -20.21 -12.24 -16.53
C ARG A 135 -21.18 -11.79 -15.44
N ILE A 136 -21.25 -10.48 -15.18
CA ILE A 136 -22.12 -9.88 -14.17
C ILE A 136 -23.24 -9.10 -14.86
N ARG A 137 -24.49 -9.45 -14.51
CA ARG A 137 -25.68 -8.67 -14.85
C ARG A 137 -25.70 -7.44 -13.98
N LYS A 138 -25.89 -6.28 -14.60
CA LYS A 138 -26.18 -5.04 -13.88
C LYS A 138 -27.63 -4.68 -14.15
N SER A 139 -28.42 -4.57 -13.11
CA SER A 139 -29.81 -4.15 -13.18
C SER A 139 -30.08 -3.09 -12.13
N THR A 140 -31.22 -2.42 -12.21
CA THR A 140 -31.70 -1.54 -11.15
C THR A 140 -32.91 -2.23 -10.52
N ARG A 141 -32.85 -2.49 -9.21
CA ARG A 141 -33.95 -3.11 -8.45
C ARG A 141 -34.44 -2.16 -7.38
N GLU A 142 -35.71 -2.23 -7.07
CA GLU A 142 -36.29 -1.47 -5.96
C GLU A 142 -36.25 -2.32 -4.69
N VAL A 143 -35.52 -1.85 -3.68
CA VAL A 143 -35.36 -2.51 -2.38
C VAL A 143 -35.71 -1.49 -1.30
N GLY A 144 -36.77 -1.76 -0.54
CA GLY A 144 -37.25 -0.83 0.49
C GLY A 144 -37.67 0.54 -0.06
N GLY A 145 -38.29 0.58 -1.24
CA GLY A 145 -38.74 1.83 -1.88
C GLY A 145 -37.62 2.66 -2.52
N LYS A 146 -36.39 2.13 -2.58
CA LYS A 146 -35.24 2.81 -3.20
C LYS A 146 -34.74 2.02 -4.40
N ARG A 147 -34.51 2.71 -5.51
CA ARG A 147 -33.88 2.13 -6.71
C ARG A 147 -32.37 2.03 -6.49
N LEU A 148 -31.85 0.80 -6.42
CA LEU A 148 -30.44 0.52 -6.21
C LEU A 148 -29.85 -0.24 -7.40
N GLU A 149 -28.57 0.03 -7.68
CA GLU A 149 -27.79 -0.75 -8.64
C GLU A 149 -27.56 -2.15 -8.06
N TRP A 150 -28.01 -3.16 -8.79
CA TRP A 150 -28.04 -4.55 -8.39
C TRP A 150 -27.19 -5.39 -9.34
N TRP A 151 -26.30 -6.21 -8.77
CA TRP A 151 -25.35 -7.03 -9.50
C TRP A 151 -25.61 -8.50 -9.25
N GLU A 152 -25.67 -9.29 -10.33
CA GLU A 152 -25.92 -10.74 -10.30
C GLU A 152 -24.88 -11.47 -11.14
N TRP A 153 -24.44 -12.63 -10.70
CA TRP A 153 -23.54 -13.47 -11.49
C TRP A 153 -24.33 -14.32 -12.50
N ILE A 154 -24.03 -14.21 -13.80
CA ILE A 154 -24.77 -14.94 -14.86
C ILE A 154 -24.00 -16.20 -15.31
N SER A 155 -22.69 -16.24 -15.12
CA SER A 155 -21.85 -17.29 -15.72
C SER A 155 -21.85 -18.59 -14.91
N ARG A 156 -22.66 -19.58 -15.32
CA ARG A 156 -22.70 -20.92 -14.72
C ARG A 156 -21.36 -21.66 -14.78
N ALA A 157 -20.66 -21.57 -15.92
CA ALA A 157 -19.37 -22.24 -16.12
C ALA A 157 -18.25 -21.69 -15.20
N GLY A 158 -18.28 -20.39 -14.88
CA GLY A 158 -17.30 -19.77 -13.98
C GLY A 158 -17.51 -20.13 -12.50
N LYS A 159 -18.76 -20.34 -12.10
CA LYS A 159 -19.16 -20.63 -10.71
C LYS A 159 -18.60 -21.97 -10.22
N MET A 160 -18.72 -23.02 -11.03
CA MET A 160 -18.25 -24.36 -10.69
C MET A 160 -16.72 -24.43 -10.55
N ASN A 161 -15.98 -23.72 -11.43
CA ASN A 161 -14.52 -23.70 -11.38
C ASN A 161 -13.99 -22.91 -10.17
N ARG A 162 -14.67 -21.82 -9.77
CA ARG A 162 -14.28 -21.04 -8.58
C ARG A 162 -14.60 -21.77 -7.28
N ARG A 163 -15.76 -22.42 -7.18
CA ARG A 163 -16.13 -23.26 -6.03
C ARG A 163 -15.11 -24.39 -5.81
N ASN A 164 -14.69 -25.05 -6.90
CA ASN A 164 -13.66 -26.10 -6.85
C ASN A 164 -12.26 -25.58 -6.51
N ARG A 165 -11.97 -24.29 -6.73
CA ARG A 165 -10.69 -23.71 -6.29
C ARG A 165 -10.61 -23.64 -4.76
N GLY A 166 -11.72 -23.67 -4.02
CA GLY A 166 -11.68 -23.74 -2.55
C GLY A 166 -10.81 -22.65 -1.92
N VAL A 167 -10.74 -21.46 -2.53
CA VAL A 167 -9.87 -20.39 -2.09
C VAL A 167 -10.72 -19.32 -1.41
N LEU A 168 -10.82 -19.45 -0.09
CA LEU A 168 -10.71 -18.27 0.77
C LEU A 168 -9.50 -17.49 0.27
N SER A 169 -9.73 -16.36 -0.40
CA SER A 169 -8.68 -15.50 -0.93
C SER A 169 -7.59 -15.35 0.15
N PRO A 170 -6.29 -15.48 -0.17
CA PRO A 170 -5.19 -15.46 0.82
C PRO A 170 -5.13 -14.18 1.68
N ILE A 171 -6.02 -13.22 1.41
CA ILE A 171 -6.34 -12.05 2.22
C ILE A 171 -6.90 -12.45 3.61
N LEU A 172 -7.62 -13.57 3.72
CA LEU A 172 -8.17 -14.06 5.00
C LEU A 172 -7.19 -14.90 5.81
N THR A 173 -6.24 -15.59 5.18
CA THR A 173 -5.27 -16.45 5.90
C THR A 173 -4.06 -15.70 6.45
N LYS A 174 -3.77 -14.49 5.94
CA LYS A 174 -2.63 -13.69 6.43
C LYS A 174 -2.88 -12.95 7.76
N LYS A 175 -4.02 -13.19 8.41
CA LYS A 175 -4.50 -12.40 9.57
C LYS A 175 -4.32 -13.10 10.93
N ASN A 176 -3.77 -14.31 10.97
CA ASN A 176 -3.57 -15.07 12.21
C ASN A 176 -2.12 -15.13 12.72
N ASN A 177 -1.20 -14.32 12.18
CA ASN A 177 0.16 -14.14 12.72
C ASN A 177 0.47 -12.67 13.01
#